data_AF-E9CNW3-F1
#
_entry.id   AF-E9CNW3-F1
#
_cell.length_a   1.000
_cell.length_b   1.000
_cell.length_c   1.000
_cell.angle_alpha   90.00
_cell.angle_beta   90.00
_cell.angle_gamma   90.00
#
_symmetry.space_group_name_H-M   'P 1'
#
loop_
_entity.id
_entity.type
_entity.pdbx_description
1 polymer ?
#
loop_
_entity_poly.entity_id
_entity_poly.type
_entity_poly.pdbx_seq_one_letter_code
_entity_poly.pdbx_strand_id
1 'polypeptide(L)'
;MNTQLIFKSYVLEVVKHEGKSWFTATTLAIALEYSDTRKVTHLYNRNSDEFTPGMSEVLKSSTSGNLQVSRRIFSLRGAHLIAMFASTPVAKEFRKWVLDLIDKELACELSAPQLPTVIDAKLPLGVYAHQSKYNPYRASVFLDGKNIHVGVFPTIQDAVIARHEYLRRHHVNRVIEGNPDIASPVGINARLLITVEHGQATRSKIMHPDAITATPDNLPDVLKSYGLGKISTQQYQKIIEACVSVIA
;
A
#
# COMPACT_ATOMS: atom_id res chain seq x y z
N MET A 1 0.59 -17.75 -16.59
CA MET A 1 1.17 -18.60 -15.52
C MET A 1 0.13 -18.72 -14.42
N ASN A 2 -0.32 -19.93 -14.08
CA ASN A 2 -1.32 -20.15 -13.04
C ASN A 2 -0.65 -20.02 -11.67
N THR A 3 -1.07 -19.05 -10.87
CA THR A 3 -0.71 -18.99 -9.45
C THR A 3 -1.57 -20.04 -8.73
N GLN A 4 -0.95 -20.92 -7.96
CA GLN A 4 -1.67 -21.93 -7.18
C GLN A 4 -1.67 -21.51 -5.72
N LEU A 5 -2.84 -21.54 -5.09
CA LEU A 5 -2.98 -21.28 -3.67
C LEU A 5 -3.37 -22.58 -2.97
N ILE A 6 -2.75 -22.86 -1.83
CA ILE A 6 -3.01 -24.09 -1.10
C ILE A 6 -3.85 -23.75 0.13
N PHE A 7 -5.03 -24.36 0.21
CA PHE A 7 -5.85 -24.35 1.42
C PHE A 7 -5.97 -25.79 1.93
N LYS A 8 -5.44 -26.04 3.14
CA LYS A 8 -5.24 -27.39 3.70
C LYS A 8 -4.43 -28.29 2.76
N SER A 9 -5.09 -29.20 2.05
CA SER A 9 -4.51 -30.14 1.08
C SER A 9 -5.05 -29.94 -0.34
N TYR A 10 -5.87 -28.89 -0.56
CA TYR A 10 -6.44 -28.57 -1.85
C TYR A 10 -5.58 -27.52 -2.56
N VAL A 11 -5.17 -27.85 -3.79
CA VAL A 11 -4.56 -26.89 -4.70
C VAL A 11 -5.70 -26.15 -5.41
N LEU A 12 -5.87 -24.88 -5.06
CA LEU A 12 -6.90 -24.02 -5.63
C LEU A 12 -6.34 -23.33 -6.87
N GLU A 13 -6.99 -23.57 -8.01
CA GLU A 13 -6.70 -22.86 -9.25
C GLU A 13 -7.13 -21.40 -9.12
N VAL A 14 -6.15 -20.49 -9.26
CA VAL A 14 -6.38 -19.04 -9.28
C VAL A 14 -6.41 -18.57 -10.72
N VAL A 15 -7.43 -17.77 -11.03
CA VAL A 15 -7.52 -16.99 -12.26
C VAL A 15 -6.87 -15.64 -11.98
N LYS A 16 -5.86 -15.27 -12.77
CA LYS A 16 -5.31 -13.91 -12.74
C LYS A 16 -6.18 -13.00 -13.62
N HIS A 17 -6.78 -12.00 -13.01
CA HIS A 17 -7.63 -11.02 -13.68
C HIS A 17 -7.34 -9.63 -13.10
N GLU A 18 -7.03 -8.68 -13.97
CA GLU A 18 -6.60 -7.30 -13.61
C GLU A 18 -5.43 -7.26 -12.62
N GLY A 19 -4.46 -8.16 -12.77
CA GLY A 19 -3.30 -8.29 -11.87
C GLY A 19 -3.62 -8.90 -10.50
N LYS A 20 -4.90 -9.13 -10.19
CA LYS A 20 -5.37 -9.68 -8.91
C LYS A 20 -5.67 -11.17 -9.00
N SER A 21 -5.73 -11.81 -7.83
CA SER A 21 -6.01 -13.23 -7.66
C SER A 21 -7.52 -13.46 -7.51
N TRP A 22 -8.12 -14.24 -8.41
CA TRP A 22 -9.55 -14.56 -8.40
C TRP A 22 -9.78 -16.07 -8.38
N PHE A 23 -10.91 -16.50 -7.82
CA PHE A 23 -11.34 -17.89 -7.77
C PHE A 23 -12.59 -18.10 -8.62
N THR A 24 -12.74 -19.29 -9.17
CA THR A 24 -13.99 -19.68 -9.83
C THR A 24 -15.00 -20.24 -8.82
N ALA A 25 -16.29 -20.19 -9.14
CA ALA A 25 -17.34 -20.81 -8.33
C ALA A 25 -17.04 -22.30 -8.02
N THR A 26 -16.53 -23.02 -9.02
CA THR A 26 -16.13 -24.43 -8.90
C THR A 26 -14.98 -24.60 -7.90
N THR A 27 -13.93 -23.78 -8.02
CA THR A 27 -12.78 -23.81 -7.09
C THR A 27 -13.22 -23.55 -5.65
N LEU A 28 -14.10 -22.57 -5.43
CA LEU A 28 -14.63 -22.26 -4.11
C LEU A 28 -15.51 -23.38 -3.56
N ALA A 29 -16.29 -24.05 -4.40
CA ALA A 29 -17.12 -25.16 -3.97
C ALA A 29 -16.28 -26.33 -3.46
N ILE A 30 -15.18 -26.63 -4.15
CA ILE A 30 -14.20 -27.64 -3.73
C ILE A 30 -13.52 -27.22 -2.42
N ALA A 31 -13.06 -25.97 -2.32
CA ALA A 31 -12.39 -25.45 -1.12
C ALA A 31 -13.27 -25.48 0.14
N LEU A 32 -14.58 -25.29 -0.04
CA LEU A 32 -15.58 -25.32 1.03
C LEU A 32 -16.19 -26.71 1.26
N GLU A 33 -15.69 -27.73 0.53
CA GLU A 33 -16.13 -29.13 0.60
C GLU A 33 -17.63 -29.32 0.31
N TYR A 34 -18.17 -28.54 -0.62
CA TYR A 34 -19.51 -28.77 -1.13
C TYR A 34 -19.53 -29.97 -2.08
N SER A 35 -20.53 -30.84 -1.92
CA SER A 35 -20.76 -31.98 -2.81
C SER A 35 -21.21 -31.57 -4.23
N ASP A 36 -21.81 -30.39 -4.38
CA ASP A 36 -22.25 -29.83 -5.66
C ASP A 36 -21.58 -28.49 -5.93
N THR A 37 -20.91 -28.39 -7.07
CA THR A 37 -20.18 -27.19 -7.52
C THR A 37 -21.11 -26.00 -7.78
N ARG A 38 -22.41 -26.23 -7.99
CA ARG A 38 -23.42 -25.17 -8.17
C ARG A 38 -23.81 -24.48 -6.87
N LYS A 39 -23.47 -25.04 -5.70
CA LYS A 39 -23.83 -24.46 -4.40
C LYS A 39 -23.33 -23.03 -4.24
N VAL A 40 -22.10 -22.74 -4.67
CA VAL A 40 -21.54 -21.39 -4.61
C VAL A 40 -22.32 -20.42 -5.50
N THR A 41 -22.70 -20.85 -6.71
CA THR A 41 -23.55 -20.03 -7.61
C THR A 41 -24.91 -19.74 -6.98
N HIS A 42 -25.53 -20.73 -6.31
CA HIS A 42 -26.79 -20.51 -5.61
C HIS A 42 -26.65 -19.55 -4.41
N LEU A 43 -25.56 -19.66 -3.65
CA LEU A 43 -25.26 -18.72 -2.56
C LEU A 43 -25.06 -17.30 -3.07
N TYR A 44 -24.33 -17.15 -4.17
CA TYR A 44 -24.17 -15.85 -4.83
C TYR A 44 -25.51 -15.29 -5.29
N ASN A 45 -26.32 -16.05 -6.04
CA ASN A 45 -27.57 -15.55 -6.61
C ASN A 45 -28.57 -15.08 -5.53
N ARG A 46 -28.56 -15.72 -4.35
CA ARG A 46 -29.44 -15.35 -3.23
C ARG A 46 -29.03 -14.08 -2.50
N ASN A 47 -27.75 -13.72 -2.54
CA ASN A 47 -27.19 -12.58 -1.83
C ASN A 47 -26.46 -11.64 -2.79
N SER A 48 -26.87 -11.62 -4.06
CA SER A 48 -26.12 -10.93 -5.13
C SER A 48 -26.03 -9.42 -4.93
N ASP A 49 -26.97 -8.85 -4.18
CA ASP A 49 -27.04 -7.47 -3.73
C ASP A 49 -25.91 -7.09 -2.76
N GLU A 50 -25.35 -8.04 -2.02
CA GLU A 50 -24.18 -7.81 -1.14
C GLU A 50 -22.84 -7.77 -1.92
N PHE A 51 -22.84 -8.13 -3.20
CA PHE A 51 -21.63 -8.18 -4.02
C PHE A 51 -21.46 -6.90 -4.86
N THR A 52 -20.28 -6.30 -4.73
CA THR A 52 -19.85 -5.22 -5.63
C THR A 52 -19.21 -5.78 -6.90
N PRO A 53 -19.11 -5.00 -7.99
CA PRO A 53 -18.41 -5.42 -9.21
C PRO A 53 -16.94 -5.86 -8.95
N GLY A 54 -16.26 -5.26 -7.97
CA GLY A 54 -14.89 -5.66 -7.57
C GLY A 54 -14.81 -6.96 -6.76
N MET A 55 -15.96 -7.56 -6.40
CA MET A 55 -16.03 -8.83 -5.67
C MET A 55 -16.40 -10.02 -6.56
N SER A 56 -17.14 -9.79 -7.64
CA SER A 56 -17.54 -10.85 -8.57
C SER A 56 -17.74 -10.33 -9.99
N GLU A 57 -17.24 -11.09 -10.96
CA GLU A 57 -17.36 -10.77 -12.38
C GLU A 57 -17.62 -12.03 -13.22
N VAL A 58 -18.22 -11.87 -14.40
CA VAL A 58 -18.41 -12.96 -15.36
C VAL A 58 -17.34 -12.88 -16.44
N LEU A 59 -16.40 -13.81 -16.40
CA LEU A 59 -15.38 -13.94 -17.43
C LEU A 59 -15.95 -14.71 -18.62
N LYS A 60 -15.93 -14.09 -19.79
CA LYS A 60 -16.30 -14.73 -21.06
C LYS A 60 -15.04 -15.23 -21.74
N SER A 61 -14.94 -16.53 -21.94
CA SER A 61 -13.85 -17.15 -22.70
C SER A 61 -14.39 -17.74 -23.99
N SER A 62 -13.72 -17.44 -25.11
CA SER A 62 -14.01 -18.08 -26.40
C SER A 62 -13.24 -19.38 -26.47
N THR A 63 -13.95 -20.51 -26.55
CA THR A 63 -13.35 -21.79 -26.95
C THR A 63 -13.44 -21.89 -28.47
N SER A 64 -12.58 -22.65 -29.15
CA SER A 64 -12.55 -22.75 -30.61
C SER A 64 -13.95 -23.07 -31.20
N GLY A 65 -14.49 -22.13 -31.99
CA GLY A 65 -15.87 -22.13 -32.48
C GLY A 65 -16.70 -20.98 -31.87
N ASN A 66 -17.93 -20.77 -32.34
CA ASN A 66 -18.85 -19.73 -31.81
C ASN A 66 -19.35 -20.00 -30.37
N LEU A 67 -18.75 -20.94 -29.62
CA LEU A 67 -19.14 -21.25 -28.24
C LEU A 67 -18.40 -20.33 -27.26
N GLN A 68 -19.15 -19.40 -26.66
CA GLN A 68 -18.68 -18.61 -25.52
C GLN A 68 -19.01 -19.32 -24.22
N VAL A 69 -17.98 -19.63 -23.43
CA VAL A 69 -18.15 -20.16 -22.07
C VAL A 69 -18.04 -19.00 -21.09
N SER A 70 -19.13 -18.67 -20.42
CA SER A 70 -19.16 -17.67 -19.35
C SER A 70 -18.96 -18.35 -17.99
N ARG A 71 -17.94 -17.93 -17.23
CA ARG A 71 -17.69 -18.42 -15.86
C ARG A 71 -17.59 -17.23 -14.91
N ARG A 72 -18.36 -17.28 -13.81
CA ARG A 72 -18.26 -16.29 -12.74
C ARG A 72 -17.01 -16.53 -11.89
N ILE A 73 -16.27 -15.47 -11.67
CA ILE A 73 -15.10 -15.39 -10.83
C ILE A 73 -15.39 -14.50 -9.61
N PHE A 74 -14.65 -14.74 -8.53
CA PHE A 74 -14.76 -14.04 -7.26
C PHE A 74 -13.36 -13.60 -6.82
N SER A 75 -13.19 -12.33 -6.44
CA SER A 75 -11.94 -11.86 -5.84
C SER A 75 -11.78 -12.45 -4.43
N LEU A 76 -10.63 -12.26 -3.77
CA LEU A 76 -10.43 -12.71 -2.38
C LEU A 76 -11.54 -12.22 -1.45
N ARG A 77 -11.93 -10.95 -1.59
CA ARG A 77 -13.01 -10.37 -0.78
C ARG A 77 -14.38 -11.00 -1.10
N GLY A 78 -14.66 -11.29 -2.36
CA GLY A 78 -15.87 -12.01 -2.78
C GLY A 78 -15.89 -13.45 -2.27
N ALA A 79 -14.75 -14.15 -2.30
CA ALA A 79 -14.60 -15.50 -1.75
C ALA A 79 -14.81 -15.53 -0.23
N HIS A 80 -14.27 -14.53 0.48
CA HIS A 80 -14.52 -14.35 1.91
C HIS A 80 -16.02 -14.18 2.21
N LEU A 81 -16.72 -13.35 1.41
CA LEU A 81 -18.15 -13.14 1.57
C LEU A 81 -18.97 -14.41 1.30
N ILE A 82 -18.67 -15.16 0.23
CA ILE A 82 -19.29 -16.47 -0.02
C ILE A 82 -19.12 -17.42 1.18
N ALA A 83 -17.93 -17.44 1.78
CA ALA A 83 -17.65 -18.27 2.93
C ALA A 83 -18.38 -17.81 4.22
N MET A 84 -18.80 -16.55 4.30
CA MET A 84 -19.67 -16.07 5.40
C MET A 84 -21.06 -16.70 5.34
N PHE A 85 -21.59 -16.95 4.14
CA PHE A 85 -22.89 -17.62 3.96
C PHE A 85 -22.84 -19.14 4.17
N ALA A 86 -21.64 -19.70 4.32
CA ALA A 86 -21.44 -21.11 4.61
C ALA A 86 -21.23 -21.34 6.12
N SER A 87 -22.16 -22.05 6.77
CA SER A 87 -22.09 -22.33 8.21
C SER A 87 -21.26 -23.56 8.58
N THR A 88 -20.42 -24.08 7.68
CA THR A 88 -19.61 -25.30 7.92
C THR A 88 -18.35 -24.98 8.73
N PRO A 89 -17.79 -25.94 9.49
CA PRO A 89 -16.50 -25.77 10.16
C PRO A 89 -15.38 -25.39 9.18
N VAL A 90 -15.35 -26.03 8.01
CA VAL A 90 -14.40 -25.75 6.93
C VAL A 90 -14.50 -24.31 6.45
N ALA A 91 -15.72 -23.76 6.32
CA ALA A 91 -15.92 -22.36 5.95
C ALA A 91 -15.40 -21.38 7.02
N LYS A 92 -15.41 -21.74 8.32
CA LYS A 92 -14.81 -20.90 9.37
C LYS A 92 -13.29 -20.80 9.19
N GLU A 93 -12.64 -21.92 8.88
CA GLU A 93 -11.20 -21.97 8.63
C GLU A 93 -10.84 -21.26 7.32
N PHE A 94 -11.64 -21.46 6.28
CA PHE A 94 -11.46 -20.79 4.99
C PHE A 94 -11.53 -19.27 5.13
N ARG A 95 -12.46 -18.74 5.93
CA ARG A 95 -12.54 -17.29 6.20
C ARG A 95 -11.25 -16.72 6.79
N LYS A 96 -10.68 -17.38 7.80
CA LYS A 96 -9.40 -16.96 8.40
C LYS A 96 -8.27 -16.98 7.37
N TRP A 97 -8.18 -18.06 6.60
CA TRP A 97 -7.17 -18.22 5.57
C TRP A 97 -7.26 -17.15 4.46
N VAL A 98 -8.47 -16.80 4.02
CA VAL A 98 -8.64 -15.73 3.03
C VAL A 98 -8.26 -14.36 3.61
N LEU A 99 -8.55 -14.08 4.88
CA LEU A 99 -8.11 -12.84 5.53
C LEU A 99 -6.58 -12.75 5.56
N ASP A 100 -5.88 -13.82 5.94
CA ASP A 100 -4.42 -13.86 5.93
C ASP A 100 -3.84 -13.60 4.53
N LEU A 101 -4.55 -14.03 3.48
CA LEU A 101 -4.14 -13.79 2.09
C LEU A 101 -4.41 -12.35 1.65
N ILE A 102 -5.53 -11.76 2.06
CA ILE A 102 -5.83 -10.34 1.84
C ILE A 102 -4.78 -9.48 2.52
N ASP A 103 -4.44 -9.78 3.77
CA ASP A 103 -3.42 -9.04 4.53
C ASP A 103 -2.03 -9.17 3.88
N LYS A 104 -1.70 -10.33 3.32
CA LYS A 104 -0.48 -10.53 2.53
C LYS A 104 -0.49 -9.73 1.23
N GLU A 105 -1.60 -9.70 0.49
CA GLU A 105 -1.72 -8.88 -0.73
C GLU A 105 -1.56 -7.39 -0.37
N LEU A 106 -2.20 -6.92 0.71
CA LEU A 106 -2.07 -5.54 1.20
C LEU A 106 -0.65 -5.21 1.69
N ALA A 107 -0.01 -6.10 2.46
CA ALA A 107 1.36 -5.90 2.92
C ALA A 107 2.37 -5.88 1.76
N CYS A 108 2.12 -6.66 0.70
CA CYS A 108 2.94 -6.65 -0.50
C CYS A 108 2.71 -5.37 -1.32
N GLU A 109 1.46 -4.91 -1.44
CA GLU A 109 1.13 -3.62 -2.05
C GLU A 109 1.77 -2.43 -1.31
N LEU A 110 1.91 -2.51 0.02
CA LEU A 110 2.53 -1.48 0.86
C LEU A 110 4.08 -1.57 0.91
N SER A 111 4.66 -2.72 0.58
CA SER A 111 6.11 -2.98 0.63
C SER A 111 6.81 -2.81 -0.74
N ALA A 112 6.06 -2.88 -1.84
CA ALA A 112 6.60 -2.52 -3.16
C ALA A 112 6.71 -0.99 -3.30
N PRO A 113 7.83 -0.43 -3.82
CA PRO A 113 7.83 0.96 -4.27
C PRO A 113 6.81 1.07 -5.41
N GLN A 114 5.63 1.63 -5.12
CA GLN A 114 4.56 1.76 -6.09
C GLN A 114 4.94 2.76 -7.18
N LEU A 115 5.45 2.24 -8.30
CA LEU A 115 5.34 2.88 -9.60
C LEU A 115 3.92 2.64 -10.11
N PRO A 116 3.10 3.68 -10.34
CA PRO A 116 1.74 3.49 -10.81
C PRO A 116 1.74 3.07 -12.29
N THR A 117 1.28 1.84 -12.54
CA THR A 117 0.99 1.32 -13.88
C THR A 117 -0.32 1.94 -14.39
N VAL A 118 -0.25 2.48 -15.60
CA VAL A 118 -1.24 3.26 -16.35
C VAL A 118 -2.63 2.60 -16.43
N ILE A 119 -3.69 3.31 -16.02
CA ILE A 119 -5.04 3.26 -16.60
C ILE A 119 -5.67 4.66 -16.41
N ASP A 120 -6.46 5.12 -17.39
CA ASP A 120 -7.27 6.35 -17.51
C ASP A 120 -7.89 6.94 -16.21
N ALA A 121 -7.04 7.32 -15.27
CA ALA A 121 -7.39 7.86 -13.98
C ALA A 121 -7.14 9.36 -13.99
N LYS A 122 -8.22 10.10 -13.71
CA LYS A 122 -8.20 11.51 -13.31
C LYS A 122 -6.89 11.85 -12.61
N LEU A 123 -6.10 12.73 -13.23
CA LEU A 123 -4.80 13.15 -12.70
C LEU A 123 -4.94 13.53 -11.21
N PRO A 124 -3.91 13.25 -10.38
CA PRO A 124 -3.95 13.56 -8.96
C PRO A 124 -4.40 15.00 -8.72
N LEU A 125 -5.20 15.23 -7.68
CA LEU A 125 -5.77 16.56 -7.40
C LEU A 125 -4.70 17.66 -7.49
N GLY A 126 -4.96 18.71 -8.26
CA GLY A 126 -4.02 19.81 -8.48
C GLY A 126 -2.91 19.53 -9.50
N VAL A 127 -2.83 18.33 -10.08
CA VAL A 127 -1.94 18.00 -11.21
C VAL A 127 -2.76 17.89 -12.49
N TYR A 128 -2.28 18.50 -13.57
CA TYR A 128 -2.96 18.48 -14.87
C TYR A 128 -1.96 18.33 -16.02
N ALA A 129 -2.42 17.78 -17.14
CA ALA A 129 -1.62 17.56 -18.33
C ALA A 129 -1.59 18.82 -19.21
N HIS A 130 -0.46 19.03 -19.89
CA HIS A 130 -0.23 20.12 -20.83
C HIS A 130 0.48 19.57 -22.08
N GLN A 131 0.22 20.16 -23.24
CA GLN A 131 0.88 19.80 -24.50
C GLN A 131 2.33 20.29 -24.50
N SER A 132 3.24 19.53 -23.88
CA SER A 132 4.68 19.76 -23.93
C SER A 132 5.40 18.43 -24.05
N LYS A 133 6.38 18.39 -24.96
CA LYS A 133 7.17 17.19 -25.26
C LYS A 133 8.09 16.77 -24.11
N TYR A 134 8.62 17.74 -23.37
CA TYR A 134 9.60 17.50 -22.31
C TYR A 134 8.99 17.56 -20.91
N ASN A 135 7.98 18.43 -20.71
CA ASN A 135 7.35 18.64 -19.41
C ASN A 135 5.83 18.58 -19.57
N PRO A 136 5.22 17.40 -19.74
CA PRO A 136 3.78 17.28 -19.98
C PRO A 136 2.91 17.53 -18.74
N TYR A 137 3.47 17.62 -17.52
CA TYR A 137 2.67 17.75 -16.29
C TYR A 137 2.83 19.13 -15.63
N ARG A 138 1.78 19.61 -14.99
CA ARG A 138 1.73 20.87 -14.23
C ARG A 138 1.17 20.61 -12.85
N ALA A 139 1.69 21.29 -11.83
CA ALA A 139 1.13 21.24 -10.48
C ALA A 139 0.61 22.62 -10.04
N SER A 140 -0.50 22.61 -9.33
CA SER A 140 -1.17 23.77 -8.76
C SER A 140 -1.75 23.44 -7.39
N VAL A 141 -1.85 24.46 -6.54
CA VAL A 141 -2.40 24.36 -5.18
C VAL A 141 -3.41 25.47 -4.98
N PHE A 142 -4.56 25.16 -4.39
CA PHE A 142 -5.51 26.19 -3.95
C PHE A 142 -5.28 26.49 -2.46
N LEU A 143 -4.92 27.73 -2.14
CA LEU A 143 -4.72 28.23 -0.77
C LEU A 143 -5.38 29.60 -0.63
N ASP A 144 -6.11 29.80 0.47
CA ASP A 144 -6.72 31.09 0.84
C ASP A 144 -7.53 31.72 -0.31
N GLY A 145 -8.27 30.89 -1.05
CA GLY A 145 -9.11 31.29 -2.19
C GLY A 145 -8.34 31.57 -3.50
N LYS A 146 -7.01 31.42 -3.51
CA LYS A 146 -6.15 31.65 -4.68
C LYS A 146 -5.56 30.34 -5.21
N ASN A 147 -5.55 30.19 -6.53
CA ASN A 147 -4.81 29.11 -7.20
C ASN A 147 -3.36 29.55 -7.40
N ILE A 148 -2.43 28.80 -6.84
CA ILE A 148 -0.99 29.03 -6.93
C ILE A 148 -0.38 27.97 -7.83
N HIS A 149 0.30 28.42 -8.88
CA HIS A 149 1.07 27.55 -9.76
C HIS A 149 2.38 27.12 -9.08
N VAL A 150 2.60 25.81 -8.98
CA VAL A 150 3.78 25.23 -8.32
C VAL A 150 4.92 25.00 -9.32
N GLY A 151 4.61 24.55 -10.54
CA GLY A 151 5.62 24.34 -11.57
C GLY A 151 5.23 23.39 -12.71
N VAL A 152 6.22 23.11 -13.55
CA VAL A 152 6.15 22.24 -14.74
C VAL A 152 7.08 21.05 -14.58
N PHE A 153 6.62 19.86 -14.94
CA PHE A 153 7.33 18.63 -14.60
C PHE A 153 7.31 17.59 -15.74
N PRO A 154 8.38 16.80 -15.87
CA PRO A 154 8.47 15.72 -16.84
C PRO A 154 7.60 14.52 -16.46
N THR A 155 7.39 14.28 -15.16
CA THR A 155 6.61 13.15 -14.64
C THR A 155 5.47 13.60 -13.71
N ILE A 156 4.45 12.74 -13.57
CA ILE A 156 3.35 12.94 -12.60
C ILE A 156 3.90 12.92 -11.17
N GLN A 157 4.85 12.03 -10.88
CA GLN A 157 5.44 11.89 -9.55
C GLN A 157 6.17 13.17 -9.12
N ASP A 158 6.98 13.76 -10.00
CA ASP A 158 7.66 15.03 -9.71
C ASP A 158 6.66 16.17 -9.43
N ALA A 159 5.58 16.23 -10.21
CA ALA A 159 4.50 17.20 -10.01
C ALA A 159 3.81 17.02 -8.65
N VAL A 160 3.57 15.77 -8.25
CA VAL A 160 2.96 15.44 -6.96
C VAL A 160 3.91 15.76 -5.81
N ILE A 161 5.19 15.42 -5.91
CA ILE A 161 6.20 15.71 -4.88
C ILE A 161 6.32 17.21 -4.69
N ALA A 162 6.48 17.98 -5.78
CA ALA A 162 6.61 19.43 -5.72
C ALA A 162 5.37 20.09 -5.09
N ARG A 163 4.16 19.59 -5.41
CA ARG A 163 2.91 20.04 -4.80
C ARG A 163 2.89 19.80 -3.28
N HIS A 164 3.29 18.62 -2.82
CA HIS A 164 3.33 18.29 -1.39
C HIS A 164 4.37 19.12 -0.64
N GLU A 165 5.55 19.33 -1.23
CA GLU A 165 6.56 20.19 -0.63
C GLU A 165 6.06 21.63 -0.49
N TYR A 166 5.36 22.15 -1.51
CA TYR A 166 4.80 23.50 -1.46
C TYR A 166 3.82 23.65 -0.29
N LEU A 167 2.88 22.70 -0.14
CA LEU A 167 1.92 22.68 0.97
C LEU A 167 2.61 22.57 2.33
N ARG A 168 3.63 21.72 2.44
CA ARG A 168 4.41 21.57 3.67
C ARG A 168 5.11 22.88 4.05
N ARG A 169 5.83 23.52 3.10
CA ARG A 169 6.52 24.79 3.33
C ARG A 169 5.52 25.88 3.73
N HIS A 170 4.38 25.97 3.03
CA HIS A 170 3.34 26.93 3.36
C HIS A 170 2.75 26.71 4.76
N HIS A 171 2.48 25.46 5.15
CA HIS A 171 2.00 25.13 6.49
C HIS A 171 3.02 25.53 7.57
N VAL A 172 4.30 25.20 7.37
CA VAL A 172 5.38 25.58 8.29
C VAL A 172 5.48 27.10 8.42
N ASN A 173 5.46 27.82 7.30
CA ASN A 173 5.52 29.29 7.32
C ASN A 173 4.32 29.89 8.06
N ARG A 174 3.11 29.38 7.86
CA ARG A 174 1.91 29.83 8.60
C ARG A 174 2.03 29.59 10.11
N VAL A 175 2.60 28.45 10.52
CA VAL A 175 2.83 28.15 11.94
C VAL A 175 3.86 29.11 12.55
N ILE A 176 4.90 29.47 11.81
CA ILE A 176 5.90 30.46 12.22
C ILE A 176 5.27 31.85 12.34
N GLU A 177 4.54 32.31 11.30
CA GLU A 177 3.87 33.62 11.29
C GLU A 177 2.82 33.76 12.41
N GLY A 178 2.12 32.68 12.76
CA GLY A 178 1.10 32.66 13.80
C GLY A 178 1.66 32.58 15.23
N ASN A 179 2.97 32.48 15.40
CA ASN A 179 3.60 32.35 16.71
C ASN A 179 4.73 33.39 16.89
N PRO A 180 4.44 34.54 17.53
CA PRO A 180 5.38 35.66 17.63
C PRO A 180 6.65 35.32 18.44
N ASP A 181 6.61 34.25 19.24
CA ASP A 181 7.76 33.75 20.00
C ASP A 181 8.74 32.95 19.11
N ILE A 182 8.32 32.54 17.91
CA ILE A 182 9.19 31.90 16.92
C ILE A 182 9.91 33.01 16.13
N ALA A 183 11.10 33.40 16.61
CA ALA A 183 12.01 34.20 15.80
C ALA A 183 12.26 33.47 14.47
N SER A 184 11.97 34.13 13.34
CA SER A 184 12.25 33.62 11.99
C SER A 184 13.62 32.91 11.99
N PRO A 185 13.70 31.61 11.65
CA PRO A 185 14.91 30.83 11.82
C PRO A 185 15.90 31.14 10.69
N VAL A 186 16.34 32.40 10.58
CA VAL A 186 17.58 32.73 9.89
C VAL A 186 18.70 32.29 10.82
N GLY A 187 19.19 31.06 10.62
CA GLY A 187 20.35 30.50 11.33
C GLY A 187 20.06 29.37 12.31
N ILE A 188 18.80 28.94 12.50
CA ILE A 188 18.49 27.77 13.34
C ILE A 188 18.38 26.54 12.44
N ASN A 189 19.47 25.79 12.30
CA ASN A 189 19.50 24.48 11.64
C ASN A 189 19.50 23.39 12.72
N ALA A 190 18.32 23.08 13.27
CA ALA A 190 18.17 22.06 14.31
C ALA A 190 17.59 20.77 13.73
N ARG A 191 18.23 19.63 14.04
CA ARG A 191 17.68 18.30 13.76
C ARG A 191 16.98 17.79 15.01
N LEU A 192 15.71 17.44 14.92
CA LEU A 192 14.93 16.94 16.06
C LEU A 192 14.70 15.43 15.90
N LEU A 193 15.20 14.63 16.84
CA LEU A 193 14.85 13.22 16.95
C LEU A 193 13.55 13.11 17.74
N ILE A 194 12.53 12.50 17.15
CA ILE A 194 11.25 12.21 17.80
C ILE A 194 11.04 10.69 17.80
N THR A 195 10.85 10.11 18.97
CA THR A 195 10.42 8.72 19.13
C THR A 195 8.90 8.71 19.23
N VAL A 196 8.25 7.88 18.41
CA VAL A 196 6.80 7.71 18.40
C VAL A 196 6.47 6.26 18.72
N GLU A 197 5.73 6.04 19.81
CA GLU A 197 5.24 4.73 20.22
C GLU A 197 3.72 4.78 20.30
N HIS A 198 3.05 3.75 19.77
CA HIS A 198 1.58 3.67 19.75
C HIS A 198 0.87 4.89 19.12
N GLY A 199 1.54 5.56 18.17
CA GLY A 199 1.01 6.75 17.49
C GLY A 199 1.15 8.05 18.29
N GLN A 200 1.82 8.04 19.44
CA GLN A 200 2.10 9.23 20.24
C GLN A 200 3.61 9.47 20.37
N ALA A 201 4.03 10.74 20.29
CA ALA A 201 5.42 11.12 20.47
C ALA A 201 5.80 10.98 21.96
N THR A 202 6.61 9.98 22.28
CA THR A 202 7.02 9.67 23.66
C THR A 202 8.31 10.37 24.06
N ARG A 203 9.17 10.73 23.09
CA ARG A 203 10.45 11.40 23.37
C ARG A 203 10.85 12.35 22.26
N SER A 204 11.41 13.50 22.63
CA SER A 204 12.02 14.44 21.68
C SER A 204 13.38 14.92 22.16
N LYS A 205 14.41 14.89 21.30
CA LYS A 205 15.75 15.39 21.58
C LYS A 205 16.28 16.23 20.42
N ILE A 206 16.77 17.44 20.71
CA ILE A 206 17.48 18.26 19.73
C ILE A 206 18.87 17.66 19.53
N MET A 207 19.19 17.36 18.28
CA MET A 207 20.46 16.81 17.84
C MET A 207 21.40 17.94 17.41
N HIS A 208 22.71 17.73 17.64
CA HIS A 208 23.74 18.62 17.11
C HIS A 208 23.66 18.66 15.57
N PRO A 209 23.99 19.78 14.90
CA PRO A 209 23.97 19.87 13.43
C PRO A 209 24.77 18.76 12.73
N ASP A 210 25.87 18.33 13.35
CA ASP A 210 26.76 17.28 12.85
C ASP A 210 26.32 15.87 13.21
N ALA A 211 25.14 15.71 13.85
CA ALA A 211 24.64 14.40 14.23
C ALA A 211 24.34 13.56 13.00
N ILE A 212 24.96 12.38 12.97
CA ILE A 212 24.70 11.35 11.97
C ILE A 212 23.41 10.63 12.36
N THR A 213 22.42 10.67 11.47
CA THR A 213 21.14 9.97 11.66
C THR A 213 21.12 8.69 10.84
N ALA A 214 20.84 7.56 11.48
CA ALA A 214 20.71 6.27 10.84
C ALA A 214 19.57 5.49 11.49
N THR A 215 18.85 4.70 10.70
CA THR A 215 17.98 3.64 11.22
C THR A 215 18.85 2.43 11.59
N PRO A 216 18.38 1.53 12.47
CA PRO A 216 19.13 0.32 12.81
C PRO A 216 19.60 -0.46 11.56
N ASP A 217 18.77 -0.48 10.51
CA ASP A 217 19.04 -1.21 9.27
C ASP A 217 20.10 -0.55 8.38
N ASN A 218 20.21 0.79 8.38
CA ASN A 218 21.16 1.51 7.53
C ASN A 218 22.39 2.04 8.30
N LEU A 219 22.41 1.89 9.63
CA LEU A 219 23.53 2.22 10.50
C LEU A 219 24.86 1.62 10.03
N PRO A 220 24.94 0.37 9.53
CA PRO A 220 26.21 -0.19 9.05
C PRO A 220 26.80 0.57 7.86
N ASP A 221 25.96 0.94 6.90
CA ASP A 221 26.40 1.61 5.66
C ASP A 221 26.73 3.08 5.92
N VAL A 222 25.97 3.71 6.82
CA VAL A 222 26.28 5.03 7.33
C VAL A 222 27.62 5.00 8.04
N LEU A 223 27.88 4.10 9.00
CA LEU A 223 29.17 4.03 9.71
C LEU A 223 30.35 3.72 8.78
N LYS A 224 30.17 2.91 7.74
CA LYS A 224 31.18 2.69 6.69
C LYS A 224 31.49 3.97 5.91
N SER A 225 30.47 4.75 5.55
CA SER A 225 30.65 6.00 4.80
C SER A 225 31.42 7.08 5.58
N TYR A 226 31.40 7.02 6.91
CA TYR A 226 32.17 7.90 7.80
C TYR A 226 33.51 7.30 8.27
N GLY A 227 33.97 6.20 7.66
CA GLY A 227 35.29 5.60 7.94
C GLY A 227 35.37 4.81 9.25
N LEU A 228 34.25 4.55 9.92
CA LEU A 228 34.16 3.80 11.19
C LEU A 228 33.98 2.29 10.96
N GLY A 229 34.56 1.75 9.88
CA GLY A 229 34.29 0.41 9.34
C GLY A 229 34.89 -0.79 10.10
N LYS A 230 35.31 -0.65 11.37
CA LYS A 230 35.90 -1.76 12.17
C LYS A 230 35.08 -2.11 13.40
N ILE A 231 33.76 -2.10 13.29
CA ILE A 231 32.90 -2.56 14.38
C ILE A 231 32.75 -4.07 14.24
N SER A 232 33.20 -4.83 15.25
CA SER A 232 33.05 -6.29 15.24
C SER A 232 31.59 -6.68 15.39
N THR A 233 31.20 -7.87 14.92
CA THR A 233 29.83 -8.38 15.03
C THR A 233 29.33 -8.39 16.49
N GLN A 234 30.22 -8.59 17.47
CA GLN A 234 29.88 -8.49 18.90
C GLN A 234 29.63 -7.06 19.38
N GLN A 235 30.36 -6.07 18.85
CA GLN A 235 30.11 -4.67 19.16
C GLN A 235 28.81 -4.18 18.52
N TYR A 236 28.50 -4.65 17.31
CA TYR A 236 27.22 -4.40 16.65
C TYR A 236 26.04 -4.98 17.44
N GLN A 237 26.15 -6.22 17.91
CA GLN A 237 25.12 -6.84 18.73
C GLN A 237 24.87 -6.08 20.04
N LYS A 238 25.92 -5.61 20.71
CA LYS A 238 25.80 -4.77 21.91
C LYS A 238 25.16 -3.41 21.64
N ILE A 239 25.39 -2.81 20.47
CA ILE A 239 24.76 -1.54 20.07
C ILE A 239 23.27 -1.77 19.81
N ILE A 240 22.90 -2.85 19.12
CA ILE A 240 21.49 -3.23 18.94
C ILE A 240 20.82 -3.52 20.28
N GLU A 241 21.44 -4.33 21.14
CA GLU A 241 20.91 -4.63 22.48
C GLU A 241 20.74 -3.37 23.34
N ALA A 242 21.66 -2.41 23.26
CA ALA A 242 21.54 -1.12 23.95
C ALA A 242 20.46 -0.20 23.33
N CYS A 243 20.24 -0.27 22.02
CA CYS A 243 19.15 0.45 21.36
C CYS A 243 17.78 -0.17 21.69
N VAL A 244 17.70 -1.49 21.83
CA VAL A 244 16.47 -2.24 22.15
C VAL A 244 16.15 -2.18 23.64
N SER A 245 17.14 -2.16 24.54
CA SER A 245 16.91 -2.04 25.99
C SER A 245 16.41 -0.67 26.44
N VAL A 246 16.54 0.35 25.59
CA VAL A 246 15.96 1.69 25.81
C VAL A 246 14.48 1.76 25.36
N ILE A 247 13.98 0.73 24.68
CA ILE A 247 12.60 0.58 24.16
C ILE A 247 11.75 -0.33 25.09
N ALA A 248 12.37 -1.03 26.05
CA ALA A 248 11.69 -1.82 27.07
C ALA A 248 11.55 -1.05 28.39
#